data_AF-A0A1Y3EMH0-F1
#
_entry.id   AF-A0A1Y3EMH0-F1
#
_cell.length_a   1.000
_cell.length_b   1.000
_cell.length_c   1.000
_cell.angle_alpha   90.00
_cell.angle_beta   90.00
_cell.angle_gamma   90.00
#
_symmetry.space_group_name_H-M   'P 1'
#
loop_
_entity.id
_entity.type
_entity.pdbx_description
1 polymer ?
#
loop_
_entity_poly.entity_id
_entity_poly.type
_entity_poly.pdbx_seq_one_letter_code
_entity_poly.pdbx_strand_id
1 'polypeptide(L)'
;MAFKQMENINHFLNFAETVVGIPKTESFMTVDLYEAQDPNSVLICLSSVARKAEKFNKPSLGPKEAQGEKREWTEEQIRAGECVIGLQYGSNKGATQAGMNIGKSRHIILNE
;
A
#
# COMPACT_ATOMS: atom_id res chain seq x y z
N MET A 1 -35.49 10.09 -20.47
CA MET A 1 -35.32 11.22 -19.54
C MET A 1 -33.96 11.08 -18.88
N ALA A 2 -33.04 12.00 -19.18
CA ALA A 2 -31.66 12.03 -18.66
C ALA A 2 -31.59 11.85 -17.14
N PHE A 3 -32.46 12.56 -16.42
CA PHE A 3 -32.53 12.55 -14.96
C PHE A 3 -32.71 11.16 -14.36
N LYS A 4 -33.61 10.32 -14.91
CA LYS A 4 -33.86 8.96 -14.39
C LYS A 4 -32.64 8.05 -14.54
N GLN A 5 -31.88 8.22 -15.62
CA GLN A 5 -30.67 7.42 -15.85
C GLN A 5 -29.57 7.84 -14.87
N MET A 6 -29.37 9.14 -14.68
CA MET A 6 -28.43 9.69 -13.70
C MET A 6 -28.77 9.27 -12.27
N GLU A 7 -30.05 9.25 -11.90
CA GLU A 7 -30.52 8.79 -10.59
C GLU A 7 -30.24 7.29 -10.36
N ASN A 8 -30.48 6.44 -11.37
CA ASN A 8 -30.14 5.02 -11.32
C ASN A 8 -28.64 4.77 -11.12
N ILE A 9 -27.78 5.57 -11.75
CA ILE A 9 -26.33 5.49 -11.55
C ILE A 9 -25.98 5.84 -10.11
N ASN A 10 -26.58 6.89 -9.54
CA ASN A 10 -26.35 7.25 -8.14
C ASN A 10 -26.84 6.17 -7.16
N HIS A 11 -27.96 5.52 -7.43
CA HIS A 11 -28.41 4.38 -6.64
C HIS A 11 -27.39 3.23 -6.63
N PHE A 12 -26.79 2.92 -7.78
CA PHE A 12 -25.73 1.92 -7.88
C PHE A 12 -24.49 2.34 -7.07
N LEU A 13 -24.03 3.58 -7.23
CA LEU A 13 -22.84 4.09 -6.52
C LEU A 13 -23.02 4.05 -5.00
N ASN A 14 -24.18 4.48 -4.51
CA ASN A 14 -24.52 4.40 -3.09
C ASN A 14 -24.51 2.96 -2.59
N PHE A 15 -25.08 2.01 -3.33
CA PHE A 15 -25.03 0.59 -2.98
C PHE A 15 -23.59 0.05 -2.94
N ALA A 16 -22.77 0.39 -3.94
CA ALA A 16 -21.39 -0.07 -4.02
C ALA A 16 -20.55 0.44 -2.84
N GLU A 17 -20.70 1.71 -2.46
CA GLU A 17 -19.96 2.30 -1.34
C GLU A 17 -20.46 1.81 0.02
N THR A 18 -21.78 1.78 0.24
CA THR A 18 -22.34 1.52 1.57
C THR A 18 -22.52 0.04 1.88
N VAL A 19 -22.93 -0.78 0.91
CA VAL A 19 -23.26 -2.19 1.13
C VAL A 19 -22.10 -3.09 0.73
N VAL A 20 -21.50 -2.86 -0.44
CA VAL A 20 -20.36 -3.66 -0.91
C VAL A 20 -19.06 -3.25 -0.20
N GLY A 21 -18.96 -1.96 0.15
CA GLY A 21 -17.82 -1.39 0.87
C GLY A 21 -16.61 -1.15 -0.03
N ILE A 22 -16.83 -0.73 -1.28
CA ILE A 22 -15.73 -0.31 -2.16
C ILE A 22 -15.11 1.00 -1.67
N PRO A 23 -13.79 1.20 -1.82
CA PRO A 23 -13.18 2.46 -1.49
C PRO A 23 -13.65 3.54 -2.47
N LYS A 24 -13.89 4.76 -1.96
CA LYS A 24 -14.35 5.89 -2.78
C LYS A 24 -13.38 6.27 -3.91
N THR A 25 -12.10 5.96 -3.74
CA THR A 25 -11.06 6.14 -4.76
C THR A 25 -11.26 5.26 -6.00
N GLU A 26 -12.03 4.18 -5.87
CA GLU A 26 -12.40 3.28 -6.97
C GLU A 26 -13.87 3.46 -7.39
N SER A 27 -14.55 4.48 -6.88
CA SER A 27 -15.89 4.91 -7.31
C SER A 27 -15.76 5.85 -8.54
N PHE A 28 -16.88 6.20 -9.16
CA PHE A 28 -16.91 7.10 -10.33
C PHE A 28 -18.04 8.12 -10.22
N MET A 29 -17.97 9.21 -10.99
CA MET A 29 -19.01 10.24 -11.05
C MET A 29 -20.07 9.90 -12.10
N THR A 30 -21.29 10.37 -11.91
CA THR A 30 -22.39 10.09 -12.87
C THR A 30 -22.06 10.46 -14.32
N VAL A 31 -21.30 11.55 -14.53
CA VAL A 31 -20.85 12.01 -15.85
C VAL A 31 -19.89 11.03 -16.54
N ASP A 32 -19.10 10.28 -15.76
CA ASP A 32 -18.11 9.34 -16.28
C ASP A 32 -18.78 8.22 -17.10
N LEU A 33 -19.97 7.79 -16.66
CA LEU A 33 -20.80 6.80 -17.36
C LEU A 33 -21.84 7.45 -18.29
N TYR A 34 -22.56 8.47 -17.81
CA TYR A 34 -23.69 9.05 -18.56
C TYR A 34 -23.23 9.82 -19.80
N GLU A 35 -22.14 10.59 -19.70
CA GLU A 35 -21.56 11.37 -20.81
C GLU A 35 -20.32 10.68 -21.42
N ALA A 36 -19.98 9.48 -20.94
CA ALA A 36 -18.79 8.72 -21.34
C ALA A 36 -17.47 9.52 -21.17
N GLN A 37 -17.40 10.36 -20.13
CA GLN A 37 -16.21 11.17 -19.85
C GLN A 37 -15.01 10.32 -19.42
N ASP A 38 -15.24 9.25 -18.64
CA ASP A 38 -14.19 8.30 -18.22
C ASP A 38 -14.76 6.89 -18.03
N PRO A 39 -14.87 6.09 -19.10
CA PRO A 39 -15.32 4.70 -18.99
C PRO A 39 -14.36 3.79 -18.20
N ASN A 40 -13.10 4.19 -18.02
CA ASN A 40 -12.13 3.38 -17.29
C ASN A 40 -12.39 3.42 -15.78
N SER A 41 -12.80 4.57 -15.23
CA SER A 41 -13.21 4.66 -13.81
C SER A 41 -14.41 3.74 -13.51
N VAL A 42 -15.35 3.63 -14.46
CA VAL A 42 -16.49 2.69 -14.38
C VAL A 42 -16.00 1.24 -14.33
N LEU A 43 -15.05 0.86 -15.19
CA LEU A 43 -14.46 -0.48 -15.21
C LEU A 43 -13.73 -0.82 -13.90
N ILE A 44 -13.00 0.15 -13.35
CA ILE A 44 -12.29 0.01 -12.06
C ILE A 44 -13.32 -0.24 -10.94
N CYS A 45 -14.40 0.54 -10.90
CA CYS A 45 -15.48 0.36 -9.93
C CYS A 45 -16.12 -1.02 -10.02
N LEU A 46 -16.47 -1.48 -11.24
CA LEU A 46 -17.03 -2.82 -11.45
C LEU A 46 -16.06 -3.92 -11.00
N SER A 47 -14.77 -3.76 -11.27
CA SER A 47 -13.73 -4.68 -10.82
C SER A 47 -13.59 -4.70 -9.30
N SER A 48 -13.74 -3.55 -8.64
CA SER A 48 -13.76 -3.43 -7.18
C SER A 48 -14.97 -4.14 -6.55
N VAL A 49 -16.16 -3.96 -7.12
CA VAL A 49 -17.38 -4.66 -6.70
C VAL A 49 -17.21 -6.17 -6.87
N ALA A 50 -16.66 -6.61 -8.00
CA ALA A 50 -16.47 -8.03 -8.31
C ALA A 50 -15.49 -8.72 -7.33
N ARG A 51 -14.43 -8.02 -6.87
CA ARG A 51 -13.53 -8.54 -5.83
C ARG A 51 -14.25 -8.82 -4.51
N LYS A 52 -15.27 -8.03 -4.18
CA LYS A 52 -16.03 -8.14 -2.92
C LYS A 52 -17.29 -9.00 -3.03
N ALA A 53 -17.57 -9.59 -4.21
CA ALA A 53 -18.76 -10.40 -4.44
C ALA A 53 -18.83 -11.68 -3.57
N GLU A 54 -17.67 -12.19 -3.11
CA GLU A 54 -17.59 -13.33 -2.17
C GLU A 54 -18.42 -13.08 -0.90
N LYS A 55 -18.47 -11.82 -0.41
CA LYS A 55 -19.27 -11.43 0.77
C LYS A 55 -20.77 -11.69 0.60
N PHE A 56 -21.25 -11.78 -0.63
CA PHE A 56 -22.65 -11.98 -0.97
C PHE A 56 -22.95 -13.40 -1.46
N ASN A 57 -22.05 -14.36 -1.21
CA ASN A 57 -22.12 -15.73 -1.73
C ASN A 57 -22.26 -15.77 -3.27
N LYS A 58 -21.63 -14.81 -3.95
CA LYS A 58 -21.53 -14.77 -5.42
C LYS A 58 -20.09 -15.06 -5.85
N PRO A 59 -19.87 -15.60 -7.06
CA PRO A 59 -18.53 -15.75 -7.60
C PRO A 59 -17.79 -14.40 -7.59
N SER A 60 -16.61 -14.37 -6.97
CA SER A 60 -15.73 -13.19 -7.00
C SER A 60 -14.78 -13.24 -8.19
N LEU A 61 -14.31 -12.07 -8.60
CA LEU A 61 -13.31 -11.90 -9.65
C LEU A 61 -12.14 -11.07 -9.12
N GLY A 62 -10.92 -11.53 -9.37
CA GLY A 62 -9.70 -10.85 -8.95
C GLY A 62 -9.18 -11.30 -7.58
N PRO A 63 -8.03 -10.77 -7.16
CA PRO A 63 -7.39 -11.14 -5.90
C PRO A 63 -8.25 -10.67 -4.71
N LYS A 64 -8.33 -11.53 -3.69
CA LYS A 64 -8.97 -11.19 -2.41
C LYS A 64 -8.20 -10.04 -1.76
N GLU A 65 -8.94 -9.05 -1.27
CA GLU A 65 -8.34 -7.94 -0.51
C GLU A 65 -7.64 -8.49 0.74
N ALA A 66 -6.42 -8.01 0.98
CA ALA A 66 -5.65 -8.42 2.16
C ALA A 66 -6.39 -8.00 3.42
N GLN A 67 -6.67 -8.97 4.28
CA GLN A 67 -7.17 -8.70 5.62
C GLN A 67 -5.97 -8.44 6.51
N GLY A 68 -5.84 -7.22 7.02
CA GLY A 68 -4.77 -6.88 7.94
C GLY A 68 -4.93 -7.65 9.24
N GLU A 69 -4.11 -8.66 9.46
CA GLU A 69 -4.00 -9.33 10.75
C GLU A 69 -3.16 -8.41 11.66
N LYS A 70 -3.82 -7.70 12.58
CA LYS A 70 -3.12 -7.01 13.65
C LYS A 70 -2.60 -8.07 14.61
N ARG A 71 -1.34 -8.43 14.46
CA ARG A 71 -0.65 -9.29 15.41
C ARG A 71 -0.30 -8.47 16.63
N GLU A 72 -0.65 -8.99 17.80
CA GLU A 72 -0.16 -8.44 19.06
C GLU A 72 1.17 -9.10 19.38
N TRP A 73 2.17 -8.28 19.68
CA TRP A 73 3.50 -8.73 20.10
C TRP A 73 3.68 -8.45 21.57
N THR A 74 4.51 -9.26 22.23
CA THR A 74 4.88 -8.96 23.62
C THR A 74 5.76 -7.71 23.67
N GLU A 75 5.74 -7.02 24.81
CA GLU A 75 6.57 -5.83 25.04
C GLU A 75 8.07 -6.11 24.85
N GLU A 76 8.51 -7.33 25.19
CA GLU A 76 9.88 -7.78 25.00
C GLU A 76 10.23 -7.95 23.51
N GLN A 77 9.30 -8.44 22.70
CA GLN A 77 9.49 -8.55 21.24
C GLN A 77 9.54 -7.17 20.57
N ILE A 78 8.69 -6.24 21.00
CA ILE A 78 8.71 -4.85 20.51
C ILE A 78 10.07 -4.20 20.81
N ARG A 79 10.55 -4.32 22.05
CA ARG A 79 11.83 -3.77 22.50
C ARG A 79 13.04 -4.40 21.81
N ALA A 80 12.98 -5.69 21.49
CA ALA A 80 14.02 -6.34 20.69
C ALA A 80 14.10 -5.76 19.27
N GLY A 81 12.95 -5.33 18.71
CA GLY A 81 12.88 -4.64 17.41
C GLY A 81 13.55 -3.26 17.41
N GLU A 82 13.53 -2.53 18.52
CA GLU A 82 14.17 -1.20 18.63
C GLU A 82 15.70 -1.24 18.47
N CYS A 83 16.33 -2.40 18.76
CA CYS A 83 17.77 -2.59 18.58
C CYS A 83 18.15 -2.89 17.11
N VAL A 84 17.17 -3.13 16.23
CA VAL A 84 17.40 -3.43 14.82
C VAL A 84 17.59 -2.13 14.03
N ILE A 85 18.83 -1.77 13.77
CA ILE A 85 19.18 -0.64 12.91
C ILE A 85 18.79 -0.96 11.46
N GLY A 86 17.85 -0.19 10.90
CA GLY A 86 17.41 -0.35 9.52
C GLY A 86 18.53 -0.12 8.50
N LEU A 87 18.46 -0.79 7.35
CA LEU A 87 19.49 -0.73 6.29
C LEU A 87 19.82 0.69 5.80
N GLN A 88 18.89 1.64 5.94
CA GLN A 88 19.09 3.06 5.61
C GLN A 88 20.11 3.76 6.52
N TYR A 89 20.31 3.27 7.75
CA TYR A 89 21.30 3.82 8.69
C TYR A 89 22.72 3.25 8.47
N GLY A 90 22.90 2.41 7.45
CA GLY A 90 24.18 1.78 7.15
C GLY A 90 24.49 0.59 8.08
N SER A 91 25.28 -0.35 7.57
CA SER A 91 25.72 -1.52 8.35
C SER A 91 27.14 -1.34 8.86
N ASN A 92 27.34 -1.53 10.16
CA ASN A 92 28.69 -1.64 10.74
C ASN A 92 29.39 -2.96 10.36
N LYS A 93 28.71 -3.90 9.69
CA LYS A 93 29.26 -5.22 9.31
C LYS A 93 30.26 -5.18 8.15
N GLY A 94 30.41 -4.03 7.46
CA GLY A 94 31.41 -3.84 6.40
C GLY A 94 32.59 -2.93 6.78
N ALA A 95 32.49 -2.18 7.89
CA ALA A 95 33.52 -1.26 8.33
C ALA A 95 34.23 -1.82 9.58
N THR A 96 35.09 -2.82 9.39
CA THR A 96 35.95 -3.26 10.48
C THR A 96 37.01 -2.19 10.73
N GLN A 97 37.04 -1.61 11.93
CA GLN A 97 38.14 -0.80 12.45
C GLN A 97 39.43 -1.63 12.68
N ALA A 98 39.60 -2.74 11.96
CA ALA A 98 40.81 -3.54 12.01
C ALA A 98 41.90 -2.81 11.22
N GLY A 99 42.90 -2.27 11.91
CA GLY A 99 44.05 -1.61 11.29
C GLY A 99 44.02 -0.08 11.30
N MET A 100 42.97 0.57 11.83
CA MET A 100 42.94 2.02 12.02
C MET A 100 43.82 2.41 13.22
N ASN A 101 45.04 2.86 12.95
CA ASN A 101 45.98 3.34 13.97
C ASN A 101 46.07 4.88 13.89
N ILE A 102 45.19 5.56 14.61
CA ILE A 102 45.18 7.03 14.70
C ILE A 102 46.23 7.44 15.74
N GLY A 103 47.35 8.02 15.30
CA GLY A 103 48.31 8.67 16.21
C GLY A 103 49.79 8.38 16.03
N LYS A 104 50.23 7.58 15.03
CA LYS A 104 51.67 7.46 14.73
C LYS A 104 52.14 8.52 13.74
N SER A 105 53.13 9.31 14.17
CA SER A 105 53.86 10.26 13.32
C SER A 105 54.53 9.52 12.15
N ARG A 106 54.36 10.02 10.92
CA ARG A 106 55.00 9.45 9.74
C ARG A 106 56.50 9.72 9.81
N HIS A 107 57.30 8.69 10.05
CA HIS A 107 58.75 8.79 9.91
C HIS A 107 59.10 8.76 8.42
N ILE A 108 59.55 9.88 7.87
CA ILE A 108 60.18 9.92 6.55
C ILE A 108 61.59 9.35 6.72
N ILE A 109 61.83 8.17 6.16
CA ILE A 109 63.19 7.62 6.06
C ILE A 109 63.80 8.21 4.79
N LEU A 110 64.83 9.04 4.95
CA LEU A 110 65.70 9.45 3.85
C LEU A 110 66.75 8.34 3.70
N ASN A 111 66.74 7.64 2.58
CA ASN A 111 67.77 6.66 2.24
C ASN A 111 69.00 7.41 1.73
N GLU A 112 70.15 7.21 2.38
CA GLU A 112 71.48 7.50 1.83
C GLU A 112 71.93 6.37 0.89
#